data_AF-A0A1I0Q484-F1
#
_entry.id   AF-A0A1I0Q484-F1
#
_cell.length_a   1.000
_cell.length_b   1.000
_cell.length_c   1.000
_cell.angle_alpha   90.00
_cell.angle_beta   90.00
_cell.angle_gamma   90.00
#
_symmetry.space_group_name_H-M   'P 1'
#
loop_
_entity.id
_entity.type
_entity.pdbx_description
1 polymer ?
#
loop_
_entity_poly.entity_id
_entity_poly.type
_entity_poly.pdbx_seq_one_letter_code
_entity_poly.pdbx_strand_id
1 'polypeptide(L)'
;MIARALVLGLALALPVAAGAEVLPEPDPTVLFDANDPEMNSAITAARKSLPLFLNNALDADGFGPRGAYVKVRFPVSGGNFDNENIWVGPFLRLDRADFVGLLANQPEAMPGLNAGDQVTFDYDMIVDWNLDAGAGRFYGDYTTRVVISRLSQSEQNHYKARFIDPPVPTDWLR
;
A
#
# COMPACT_ATOMS: atom_id res chain seq x y z
N MET A 1 73.08 -6.53 2.59
CA MET A 1 72.10 -5.86 3.47
C MET A 1 70.87 -5.52 2.65
N ILE A 2 69.71 -5.96 3.15
CA ILE A 2 68.33 -5.51 2.87
C ILE A 2 67.67 -5.99 1.57
N ALA A 3 66.77 -6.96 1.76
CA ALA A 3 65.69 -7.35 0.87
C ALA A 3 64.60 -6.27 0.79
N ARG A 4 63.91 -6.15 -0.35
CA ARG A 4 62.60 -5.49 -0.45
C ARG A 4 61.62 -6.44 -1.12
N ALA A 5 60.71 -6.97 -0.30
CA ALA A 5 59.55 -7.72 -0.72
C ALA A 5 58.56 -6.80 -1.45
N LEU A 6 58.07 -7.24 -2.61
CA LEU A 6 56.94 -6.63 -3.29
C LEU A 6 55.65 -7.25 -2.70
N VAL A 7 54.81 -6.43 -2.08
CA VAL A 7 53.49 -6.84 -1.58
C VAL A 7 52.49 -6.77 -2.75
N LEU A 8 51.90 -7.91 -3.09
CA LEU A 8 50.77 -8.01 -4.02
C LEU A 8 49.50 -7.55 -3.28
N GLY A 9 48.91 -6.43 -3.72
CA GLY A 9 47.65 -5.93 -3.19
C GLY A 9 46.47 -6.74 -3.73
N LEU A 10 45.86 -7.55 -2.87
CA LEU A 10 44.62 -8.28 -3.15
C LEU A 10 43.44 -7.32 -2.95
N ALA A 11 42.84 -6.85 -4.05
CA ALA A 11 41.60 -6.07 -3.99
C ALA A 11 40.43 -7.01 -3.69
N LEU A 12 39.91 -6.96 -2.45
CA LEU A 12 38.63 -7.59 -2.12
C LEU A 12 37.49 -6.76 -2.74
N ALA A 13 36.86 -7.31 -3.78
CA ALA A 13 35.57 -6.84 -4.24
C ALA A 13 34.51 -7.25 -3.22
N LEU A 14 33.92 -6.27 -2.53
CA LEU A 14 32.74 -6.49 -1.70
C LEU A 14 31.53 -6.70 -2.63
N PRO A 15 30.71 -7.75 -2.42
CA PRO A 15 29.46 -7.87 -3.14
C PRO A 15 28.49 -6.82 -2.60
N VAL A 16 28.12 -5.86 -3.46
CA VAL A 16 26.95 -5.02 -3.24
C VAL A 16 25.75 -5.95 -3.33
N ALA A 17 25.19 -6.33 -2.18
CA ALA A 17 23.86 -6.91 -2.13
C ALA A 17 22.88 -5.81 -2.54
N ALA A 18 22.61 -5.72 -3.84
CA ALA A 18 21.46 -5.02 -4.35
C ALA A 18 20.23 -5.78 -3.85
N GLY A 19 19.68 -5.34 -2.72
CA GLY A 19 18.33 -5.71 -2.34
C GLY A 19 17.42 -5.22 -3.45
N ALA A 20 16.97 -6.13 -4.32
CA ALA A 20 15.86 -5.85 -5.19
C ALA A 20 14.70 -5.49 -4.26
N GLU A 21 14.32 -4.21 -4.21
CA GLU A 21 13.02 -3.84 -3.70
C GLU A 21 12.02 -4.63 -4.54
N VAL A 22 11.34 -5.58 -3.92
CA VAL A 22 10.22 -6.29 -4.54
C VAL A 22 9.20 -5.19 -4.82
N LEU A 23 9.18 -4.72 -6.07
CA LEU A 23 8.09 -3.88 -6.54
C LEU A 23 6.81 -4.64 -6.19
N PRO A 24 5.79 -3.99 -5.60
CA PRO A 24 4.52 -4.63 -5.38
C PRO A 24 4.09 -5.25 -6.72
N GLU A 25 3.76 -6.55 -6.73
CA GLU A 25 3.06 -7.09 -7.89
C GLU A 25 1.87 -6.18 -8.21
N PRO A 26 1.60 -5.88 -9.49
CA PRO A 26 0.54 -4.95 -9.85
C PRO A 26 -0.76 -5.35 -9.14
N ASP A 27 -1.30 -4.46 -8.30
CA ASP A 27 -2.65 -4.65 -7.75
C ASP A 27 -3.60 -4.67 -8.95
N PRO A 28 -4.29 -5.79 -9.25
CA PRO A 28 -5.18 -5.84 -10.40
C PRO A 28 -6.26 -4.78 -10.25
N THR A 29 -6.25 -3.79 -11.14
CA THR A 29 -7.34 -2.82 -11.22
C THR A 29 -8.61 -3.55 -11.63
N VAL A 30 -9.63 -3.48 -10.77
CA VAL A 30 -10.92 -4.12 -11.01
C VAL A 30 -12.05 -3.12 -11.02
N LEU A 31 -12.99 -3.34 -11.93
CA LEU A 31 -14.25 -2.62 -11.96
C LEU A 31 -15.25 -3.32 -11.03
N PHE A 32 -15.96 -2.54 -10.23
CA PHE A 32 -17.02 -3.02 -9.36
C PHE A 32 -18.22 -2.06 -9.43
N ASP A 33 -19.42 -2.59 -9.20
CA ASP A 33 -20.65 -1.78 -9.15
C ASP A 33 -20.66 -0.93 -7.87
N ALA A 34 -21.10 0.32 -7.95
CA ALA A 34 -21.23 1.19 -6.78
C ALA A 34 -22.15 0.60 -5.69
N ASN A 35 -23.08 -0.28 -6.06
CA ASN A 35 -24.01 -0.96 -5.16
C ASN A 35 -23.56 -2.36 -4.76
N ASP A 36 -22.32 -2.76 -5.08
CA ASP A 36 -21.78 -4.07 -4.70
C ASP A 36 -21.77 -4.24 -3.17
N PRO A 37 -22.61 -5.14 -2.61
CA PRO A 37 -22.80 -5.21 -1.17
C PRO A 37 -21.55 -5.73 -0.43
N GLU A 38 -20.76 -6.60 -1.05
CA GLU A 38 -19.54 -7.14 -0.43
C GLU A 38 -18.43 -6.08 -0.40
N MET A 39 -18.26 -5.36 -1.51
CA MET A 39 -17.28 -4.27 -1.59
C MET A 39 -17.63 -3.14 -0.62
N ASN A 40 -18.91 -2.75 -0.56
CA ASN A 40 -19.37 -1.71 0.35
C ASN A 40 -19.25 -2.11 1.82
N SER A 41 -19.47 -3.39 2.15
CA SER A 41 -19.20 -3.93 3.48
C SER A 41 -17.72 -3.88 3.84
N ALA A 42 -16.84 -4.25 2.90
CA ALA A 42 -15.38 -4.17 3.10
C ALA A 42 -14.90 -2.72 3.31
N ILE A 43 -15.37 -1.76 2.50
CA ILE A 43 -15.07 -0.34 2.68
C ILE A 43 -15.56 0.14 4.06
N THR A 44 -16.76 -0.26 4.48
CA THR A 44 -17.30 0.10 5.79
C THR A 44 -16.42 -0.44 6.93
N ALA A 45 -15.96 -1.70 6.81
CA ALA A 45 -15.07 -2.31 7.79
C ALA A 45 -13.70 -1.62 7.83
N ALA A 46 -13.12 -1.29 6.67
CA ALA A 46 -11.86 -0.57 6.58
C ALA A 46 -11.95 0.84 7.19
N ARG A 47 -13.01 1.59 6.87
CA ARG A 47 -13.26 2.91 7.46
C ARG A 47 -13.49 2.85 8.96
N LYS A 48 -14.09 1.78 9.47
CA LYS A 48 -14.27 1.56 10.91
C LYS A 48 -12.93 1.35 11.63
N SER A 49 -11.96 0.67 11.00
CA SER A 49 -10.63 0.43 11.57
C SER A 49 -9.61 1.53 11.25
N LEU A 50 -9.88 2.39 10.28
CA LEU A 50 -9.00 3.49 9.86
C LEU A 50 -8.51 4.38 11.02
N PRO A 51 -9.34 4.78 12.01
CA PRO A 51 -8.84 5.54 13.17
C PRO A 51 -7.77 4.79 13.96
N LEU A 52 -7.90 3.47 14.11
CA LEU A 52 -6.90 2.65 14.82
C LEU A 52 -5.59 2.61 14.02
N PHE A 53 -5.68 2.42 12.70
CA PHE A 53 -4.50 2.46 11.83
C PHE A 53 -3.78 3.80 11.91
N LEU A 54 -4.48 4.92 11.74
CA LEU A 54 -3.85 6.24 11.77
C LEU A 54 -3.30 6.61 13.15
N ASN A 55 -3.92 6.15 14.24
CA ASN A 55 -3.45 6.45 15.60
C ASN A 55 -2.23 5.61 16.02
N ASN A 56 -2.07 4.40 15.46
CA ASN A 56 -1.01 3.48 15.89
C ASN A 56 0.14 3.35 14.88
N ALA A 57 -0.10 3.60 13.59
CA ALA A 57 0.91 3.42 12.55
C ALA A 57 1.73 4.68 12.28
N LEU A 58 1.12 5.87 12.34
CA LEU A 58 1.81 7.12 11.99
C LEU A 58 2.89 7.47 13.02
N ASP A 59 3.98 8.06 12.55
CA ASP A 59 4.99 8.62 13.43
C ASP A 59 4.55 9.96 14.07
N ALA A 60 5.42 10.55 14.88
CA ALA A 60 5.13 11.79 15.61
C ALA A 60 4.89 13.00 14.68
N ASP A 61 5.39 12.95 13.45
CA ASP A 61 5.25 14.01 12.44
C ASP A 61 4.07 13.75 11.49
N GLY A 62 3.36 12.62 11.65
CA GLY A 62 2.19 12.24 10.88
C GLY A 62 2.50 11.47 9.60
N PHE A 63 3.74 11.02 9.39
CA PHE A 63 4.09 10.20 8.24
C PHE A 63 3.62 8.76 8.43
N GLY A 64 3.09 8.17 7.36
CA GLY A 64 2.91 6.73 7.27
C GLY A 64 4.26 6.01 7.25
N PRO A 65 4.44 4.92 8.01
CA PRO A 65 5.69 4.17 7.99
C PRO A 65 5.90 3.49 6.64
N ARG A 66 7.13 3.06 6.35
CA ARG A 66 7.41 2.24 5.16
C ARG A 66 6.50 1.00 5.17
N GLY A 67 5.83 0.72 4.06
CA GLY A 67 4.90 -0.40 3.94
C GLY A 67 3.47 -0.09 4.38
N ALA A 68 3.16 1.17 4.73
CA ALA A 68 1.80 1.64 4.96
C ALA A 68 1.25 2.37 3.73
N TYR A 69 0.03 2.00 3.33
CA TYR A 69 -0.68 2.65 2.22
C TYR A 69 -2.14 2.88 2.60
N VAL A 70 -2.74 3.91 2.00
CA VAL A 70 -4.19 4.14 2.03
C VAL A 70 -4.73 4.03 0.63
N LYS A 71 -5.91 3.43 0.45
CA LYS A 71 -6.63 3.44 -0.82
C LYS A 71 -7.60 4.61 -0.81
N VAL A 72 -7.50 5.46 -1.81
CA VAL A 72 -8.22 6.74 -1.88
C VAL A 72 -9.15 6.72 -3.08
N ARG A 73 -10.39 7.14 -2.88
CA ARG A 73 -11.39 7.33 -3.93
C ARG A 73 -11.29 8.75 -4.49
N PHE A 74 -10.71 8.89 -5.67
CA PHE A 74 -10.70 10.15 -6.40
C PHE A 74 -11.90 10.24 -7.34
N PRO A 75 -12.62 11.39 -7.37
CA PRO A 75 -13.58 11.64 -8.42
C PRO A 75 -12.84 11.78 -9.76
N VAL A 76 -13.33 11.12 -10.80
CA VAL A 76 -12.75 11.18 -12.14
C VAL A 76 -13.77 11.68 -13.14
N SER A 77 -13.29 12.42 -14.15
CA SER A 77 -14.11 12.96 -15.22
C SER A 77 -13.69 12.34 -16.55
N GLY A 78 -14.65 11.74 -17.26
CA GLY A 78 -14.41 11.16 -18.58
C GLY A 78 -14.12 9.66 -18.51
N GLY A 79 -15.19 8.86 -18.62
CA GLY A 79 -15.14 7.41 -18.58
C GLY A 79 -16.53 6.83 -18.33
N ASN A 80 -16.62 5.51 -18.11
CA ASN A 80 -17.85 4.82 -17.71
C ASN A 80 -18.08 4.81 -16.19
N PHE A 81 -17.22 5.47 -15.42
CA PHE A 81 -17.21 5.43 -13.95
C PHE A 81 -16.93 6.83 -13.38
N ASP A 82 -17.54 7.14 -12.24
CA ASP A 82 -17.44 8.46 -11.59
C ASP A 82 -16.23 8.60 -10.66
N ASN A 83 -15.59 7.48 -10.29
CA ASN A 83 -14.49 7.45 -9.34
C ASN A 83 -13.45 6.39 -9.69
N GLU A 84 -12.21 6.65 -9.30
CA GLU A 84 -11.12 5.67 -9.27
C GLU A 84 -10.62 5.49 -7.83
N ASN A 85 -10.55 4.23 -7.38
CA ASN A 85 -9.98 3.87 -6.08
C ASN A 85 -8.53 3.41 -6.27
N ILE A 86 -7.57 4.18 -5.78
CA ILE A 86 -6.14 3.93 -6.04
C ILE A 86 -5.30 3.97 -4.77
N TRP A 87 -4.23 3.17 -4.70
CA TRP A 87 -3.34 3.17 -3.54
C TRP A 87 -2.45 4.41 -3.53
N VAL A 88 -2.25 4.98 -2.33
CA VAL A 88 -1.42 6.14 -2.08
C VAL A 88 -0.46 5.82 -0.93
N GLY A 89 0.83 6.02 -1.18
CA GLY A 89 1.90 5.77 -0.22
C GLY A 89 3.28 6.00 -0.87
N PRO A 90 4.26 6.59 -0.16
CA PRO A 90 4.16 7.15 1.19
C PRO A 90 3.15 8.31 1.26
N PHE A 91 2.60 8.56 2.45
CA PHE A 91 1.66 9.63 2.71
C PHE A 91 1.96 10.32 4.04
N LEU A 92 1.50 11.57 4.15
CA LEU A 92 1.63 12.44 5.31
C LEU A 92 0.24 12.96 5.67
N ARG A 93 -0.11 12.85 6.94
CA ARG A 93 -1.28 13.50 7.52
C ARG A 93 -0.93 14.95 7.88
N LEU A 94 -1.52 15.92 7.19
CA LEU A 94 -1.26 17.34 7.42
C LEU A 94 -2.01 17.85 8.65
N ASP A 95 -3.26 17.41 8.82
CA ASP A 95 -4.06 17.69 10.01
C ASP A 95 -5.12 16.59 10.26
N ARG A 96 -6.22 16.90 10.96
CA ARG A 96 -7.26 15.88 11.23
C ARG A 96 -7.94 15.37 9.96
N ALA A 97 -8.10 16.20 8.95
CA ALA A 97 -8.87 15.93 7.74
C ALA A 97 -7.99 15.76 6.49
N ASP A 98 -6.87 16.49 6.39
CA ASP A 98 -6.12 16.62 5.13
C ASP A 98 -4.85 15.76 5.08
N PHE A 99 -4.59 15.20 3.90
CA PHE A 99 -3.45 14.34 3.61
C PHE A 99 -2.80 14.71 2.28
N VAL A 100 -1.52 14.39 2.17
CA VAL A 100 -0.75 14.41 0.92
C VAL A 100 -0.02 13.08 0.78
N GLY A 101 0.15 12.58 -0.45
CA GLY A 101 0.90 11.37 -0.70
C GLY A 101 1.21 11.15 -2.17
N LEU A 102 1.83 10.02 -2.50
CA LEU A 102 2.18 9.65 -3.86
C LEU A 102 1.32 8.49 -4.35
N LEU A 103 0.90 8.53 -5.61
CA LEU A 103 0.18 7.41 -6.24
C LEU A 103 1.09 6.17 -6.28
N ALA A 104 0.66 5.08 -5.65
CA ALA A 104 1.48 3.87 -5.50
C ALA A 104 1.39 2.93 -6.71
N ASN A 105 0.40 3.13 -7.58
CA ASN A 105 0.23 2.42 -8.83
C ASN A 105 -0.24 3.37 -9.94
N GLN A 106 -0.20 2.93 -11.20
CA GLN A 106 -0.59 3.75 -12.34
C GLN A 106 -2.10 4.00 -12.35
N PRO A 107 -2.57 5.26 -12.47
CA PRO A 107 -3.98 5.54 -12.68
C PRO A 107 -4.48 5.13 -14.06
N GLU A 108 -5.72 4.66 -14.12
CA GLU A 108 -6.43 4.30 -15.35
C GLU A 108 -7.34 5.43 -15.86
N ALA A 109 -7.91 6.23 -14.96
CA ALA A 109 -8.93 7.24 -15.26
C ALA A 109 -8.58 8.66 -14.76
N MET A 110 -7.30 8.90 -14.41
CA MET A 110 -6.79 10.22 -14.01
C MET A 110 -5.78 10.75 -15.04
N PRO A 111 -6.23 11.25 -16.21
CA PRO A 111 -5.34 11.61 -17.30
C PRO A 111 -4.34 12.71 -16.90
N GLY A 112 -3.08 12.52 -17.28
CA GLY A 112 -1.98 13.43 -16.94
C GLY A 112 -1.28 13.12 -15.62
N LEU A 113 -1.75 12.13 -14.86
CA LEU A 113 -1.08 11.61 -13.67
C LEU A 113 -0.49 10.22 -13.91
N ASN A 114 0.57 9.91 -13.17
CA ASN A 114 1.32 8.67 -13.21
C ASN A 114 1.58 8.14 -11.81
N ALA A 115 1.96 6.86 -11.72
CA ALA A 115 2.54 6.33 -10.50
C ALA A 115 3.71 7.22 -10.02
N GLY A 116 3.73 7.56 -8.74
CA GLY A 116 4.71 8.46 -8.13
C GLY A 116 4.32 9.94 -8.11
N ASP A 117 3.27 10.35 -8.85
CA ASP A 117 2.82 11.74 -8.79
C ASP A 117 2.13 12.06 -7.46
N GLN A 118 2.31 13.30 -6.99
CA GLN A 118 1.76 13.77 -5.73
C GLN A 118 0.26 14.08 -5.85
N VAL A 119 -0.50 13.65 -4.85
CA VAL A 119 -1.93 13.94 -4.70
C VAL A 119 -2.25 14.46 -3.30
N THR A 120 -3.29 15.29 -3.21
CA THR A 120 -3.91 15.72 -1.95
C THR A 120 -5.29 15.10 -1.84
N PHE A 121 -5.68 14.68 -0.65
CA PHE A 121 -6.96 14.04 -0.40
C PHE A 121 -7.38 14.24 1.05
N ASP A 122 -8.68 14.10 1.31
CA ASP A 122 -9.23 14.19 2.65
C ASP A 122 -9.46 12.80 3.28
N TYR A 123 -9.72 12.80 4.59
CA TYR A 123 -10.02 11.62 5.38
C TYR A 123 -11.21 10.81 4.83
N ASP A 124 -12.23 11.50 4.30
CA ASP A 124 -13.45 10.87 3.82
C ASP A 124 -13.27 10.21 2.45
N MET A 125 -12.25 10.57 1.69
CA MET A 125 -11.84 9.89 0.46
C MET A 125 -11.15 8.54 0.72
N ILE A 126 -10.70 8.26 1.95
CA ILE A 126 -10.04 6.99 2.28
C ILE A 126 -11.08 5.86 2.36
N VAL A 127 -10.86 4.81 1.57
CA VAL A 127 -11.77 3.66 1.43
C VAL A 127 -11.16 2.34 1.87
N ASP A 128 -9.84 2.28 1.99
CA ASP A 128 -9.10 1.13 2.50
C ASP A 128 -7.73 1.56 3.04
N TRP A 129 -7.04 0.65 3.71
CA TRP A 129 -5.65 0.82 4.15
C TRP A 129 -4.96 -0.54 4.21
N ASN A 130 -3.62 -0.54 4.16
CA ASN A 130 -2.84 -1.71 4.52
C ASN A 130 -1.55 -1.31 5.26
N LEU A 131 -1.00 -2.29 5.98
CA LEU A 131 0.25 -2.15 6.70
C LEU A 131 1.04 -3.46 6.60
N ASP A 132 2.24 -3.38 6.04
CA ASP A 132 3.19 -4.48 6.03
C ASP A 132 3.58 -4.86 7.46
N ALA A 133 3.37 -6.13 7.79
CA ALA A 133 3.71 -6.74 9.07
C ALA A 133 4.99 -7.59 9.01
N GLY A 134 5.70 -7.52 7.89
CA GLY A 134 6.88 -8.30 7.58
C GLY A 134 6.58 -9.53 6.72
N ALA A 135 7.60 -9.97 5.98
CA ALA A 135 7.56 -11.13 5.09
C ALA A 135 6.45 -11.09 4.02
N GLY A 136 6.07 -9.88 3.57
CA GLY A 136 5.05 -9.71 2.54
C GLY A 136 3.63 -10.04 3.01
N ARG A 137 3.39 -9.92 4.32
CA ARG A 137 2.08 -10.11 4.94
C ARG A 137 1.53 -8.80 5.44
N PHE A 138 0.24 -8.56 5.21
CA PHE A 138 -0.38 -7.26 5.40
C PHE A 138 -1.58 -7.36 6.34
N TYR A 139 -1.65 -6.40 7.27
CA TYR A 139 -2.90 -6.00 7.91
C TYR A 139 -3.71 -5.13 6.94
N GLY A 140 -5.02 -4.99 7.19
CA GLY A 140 -5.92 -4.25 6.32
C GLY A 140 -6.28 -5.02 5.06
N ASP A 141 -6.19 -4.36 3.90
CA ASP A 141 -6.50 -4.88 2.57
C ASP A 141 -7.96 -5.38 2.44
N TYR A 142 -8.91 -4.67 3.04
CA TYR A 142 -10.29 -5.14 3.13
C TYR A 142 -10.94 -5.30 1.76
N THR A 143 -10.77 -4.31 0.88
CA THR A 143 -11.30 -4.33 -0.49
C THR A 143 -10.52 -5.32 -1.35
N THR A 144 -9.20 -5.40 -1.20
CA THR A 144 -8.33 -6.37 -1.88
C THR A 144 -8.75 -7.81 -1.56
N ARG A 145 -9.15 -8.10 -0.31
CA ARG A 145 -9.68 -9.41 0.10
C ARG A 145 -10.96 -9.79 -0.66
N VAL A 146 -11.85 -8.83 -0.92
CA VAL A 146 -13.06 -9.04 -1.74
C VAL A 146 -12.69 -9.31 -3.20
N VAL A 147 -11.73 -8.57 -3.74
CA VAL A 147 -11.23 -8.82 -5.11
C VAL A 147 -10.68 -10.23 -5.23
N ILE A 148 -9.81 -10.63 -4.29
CA ILE A 148 -9.20 -11.96 -4.31
C ILE A 148 -10.23 -13.07 -4.12
N SER A 149 -11.25 -12.90 -3.28
CA SER A 149 -12.29 -13.94 -3.10
C SER A 149 -13.07 -14.25 -4.38
N ARG A 150 -13.02 -13.37 -5.38
CA ARG A 150 -13.66 -13.53 -6.69
C ARG A 150 -12.75 -14.16 -7.76
N LEU A 151 -11.47 -14.30 -7.48
CA LEU A 151 -10.51 -14.96 -8.39
C LEU A 151 -10.68 -16.48 -8.36
N SER A 152 -10.01 -17.18 -9.29
CA SER A 152 -9.98 -18.65 -9.27
C SER A 152 -9.37 -19.18 -7.97
N GLN A 153 -9.66 -20.43 -7.62
CA GLN A 153 -9.13 -21.04 -6.39
C GLN A 153 -7.59 -21.06 -6.35
N SER A 154 -6.95 -21.22 -7.51
CA SER A 154 -5.49 -21.20 -7.62
C SER A 154 -4.92 -19.81 -7.31
N GLU A 155 -5.51 -18.76 -7.87
CA GLU A 155 -5.13 -17.36 -7.60
C GLU A 155 -5.42 -16.97 -6.15
N GLN A 156 -6.58 -17.37 -5.62
CA GLN A 156 -6.90 -17.20 -4.21
C GLN A 156 -5.83 -17.79 -3.29
N ASN A 157 -5.39 -19.02 -3.56
CA ASN A 157 -4.37 -19.67 -2.76
C ASN A 157 -3.02 -18.95 -2.84
N HIS A 158 -2.70 -18.35 -3.99
CA HIS A 158 -1.50 -17.55 -4.16
C HIS A 158 -1.52 -16.28 -3.28
N TYR A 159 -2.64 -15.55 -3.26
CA TYR A 159 -2.71 -14.28 -2.54
C TYR A 159 -3.08 -14.39 -1.05
N LYS A 160 -3.84 -15.41 -0.64
CA LYS A 160 -4.31 -15.55 0.76
C LYS A 160 -3.18 -15.58 1.79
N ALA A 161 -2.00 -16.10 1.43
CA ALA A 161 -0.84 -16.12 2.32
C ALA A 161 -0.34 -14.72 2.70
N ARG A 162 -0.67 -13.69 1.90
CA ARG A 162 -0.30 -12.29 2.12
C ARG A 162 -1.18 -11.62 3.17
N PHE A 163 -2.27 -12.23 3.61
CA PHE A 163 -3.17 -11.61 4.57
C PHE A 163 -2.89 -12.04 6.01
N ILE A 164 -2.97 -11.07 6.92
CA ILE A 164 -3.04 -11.35 8.36
C ILE A 164 -4.49 -11.35 8.80
N ASP A 165 -4.85 -12.38 9.56
CA ASP A 165 -6.13 -12.48 10.25
C ASP A 165 -5.89 -12.53 11.78
N PRO A 166 -6.55 -11.66 12.56
CA PRO A 166 -7.48 -10.60 12.12
C PRO A 166 -6.80 -9.47 11.33
N PRO A 167 -7.55 -8.73 10.49
CA PRO A 167 -6.99 -7.68 9.63
C PRO A 167 -6.50 -6.45 10.39
N VAL A 168 -6.75 -6.37 11.70
CA VAL A 168 -6.24 -5.32 12.58
C VAL A 168 -5.35 -5.98 13.63
N PRO A 169 -4.16 -5.44 13.93
CA PRO A 169 -3.36 -5.88 15.06
C PRO A 169 -4.18 -5.93 16.35
N THR A 170 -4.13 -7.05 17.06
CA THR A 170 -4.99 -7.28 18.24
C THR A 170 -4.60 -6.43 19.43
N ASP A 171 -3.35 -5.97 19.48
CA ASP A 171 -2.82 -5.04 20.46
C ASP A 171 -3.38 -3.62 20.30
N TRP A 172 -3.89 -3.23 19.13
CA TRP A 172 -4.56 -1.94 18.91
C TRP A 172 -5.99 -1.88 19.44
N LEU A 173 -6.56 -3.01 19.85
CA LEU A 173 -7.95 -3.11 20.32
C LEU A 173 -8.10 -2.89 21.83
N ARG A 174 -7.01 -2.50 22.51
CA ARG A 174 -6.93 -2.38 23.97
C ARG A 174 -7.16 -0.96 24.46
#